data_AF-A0A2P9HGZ6-F1
#
_entry.id   AF-A0A2P9HGZ6-F1
#
_cell.length_a   1.000
_cell.length_b   1.000
_cell.length_c   1.000
_cell.angle_alpha   90.00
_cell.angle_beta   90.00
_cell.angle_gamma   90.00
#
_symmetry.space_group_name_H-M   'P 1'
#
loop_
_entity.id
_entity.type
_entity.pdbx_description
1 polymer ?
#
loop_
_entity_poly.entity_id
_entity_poly.type
_entity_poly.pdbx_seq_one_letter_code
_entity_poly.pdbx_strand_id
1 'polypeptide(L)'
;MAGYRIKTDPHRYLKNRDGVYQYVRRVPTSVADKDSRAPIIRISLKTNDLARAMTKRNEYESADDALWAMLKAGADGDKARAL
;
A
#
# COMPACT_ATOMS: atom_id res chain seq x y z
N MET A 1 -7.22 31.11 0.10
CA MET A 1 -6.78 29.79 -0.41
C MET A 1 -6.95 28.76 0.70
N ALA A 2 -7.95 27.88 0.59
CA ALA A 2 -8.27 26.91 1.64
C ALA A 2 -7.18 25.83 1.67
N GLY A 3 -6.42 25.76 2.75
CA GLY A 3 -5.49 24.68 3.02
C GLY A 3 -6.25 23.36 3.06
N TYR A 4 -5.95 22.48 2.11
CA TYR A 4 -6.45 21.11 2.11
C TYR A 4 -5.91 20.42 3.36
N ARG A 5 -6.70 20.39 4.44
CA ARG A 5 -6.46 19.50 5.57
C ARG A 5 -6.37 18.11 4.97
N ILE A 6 -5.16 17.57 4.86
CA ILE A 6 -4.94 16.15 4.60
C ILE A 6 -5.51 15.45 5.83
N LYS A 7 -6.81 15.16 5.80
CA LYS A 7 -7.42 14.23 6.72
C LYS A 7 -6.71 12.91 6.40
N THR A 8 -5.74 12.54 7.22
CA THR A 8 -5.23 11.18 7.26
C THR A 8 -6.42 10.31 7.60
N ASP A 9 -7.10 9.82 6.56
CA ASP A 9 -8.26 8.96 6.72
C ASP A 9 -7.79 7.73 7.51
N PRO A 10 -8.28 7.52 8.74
CA PRO A 10 -7.82 6.42 9.58
C PRO A 10 -8.20 5.05 9.00
N HIS A 11 -9.11 5.02 8.01
CA HIS A 11 -9.53 3.84 7.26
C HIS A 11 -8.87 3.74 5.89
N ARG A 12 -7.78 4.49 5.65
CA ARG A 12 -7.12 4.52 4.35
C ARG A 12 -6.64 3.12 3.98
N TYR A 13 -7.05 2.66 2.79
CA TYR A 13 -6.81 1.30 2.27
C TYR A 13 -7.62 0.18 2.93
N LEU A 14 -8.57 0.48 3.83
CA LEU A 14 -9.54 -0.50 4.31
C LEU A 14 -10.85 -0.36 3.54
N LYS A 15 -11.33 -1.47 2.99
CA LYS A 15 -12.64 -1.58 2.35
C LYS A 15 -13.43 -2.69 3.01
N ASN A 16 -14.61 -2.39 3.52
CA ASN A 16 -15.54 -3.43 3.98
C ASN A 16 -16.31 -3.99 2.78
N ARG A 17 -16.33 -5.32 2.65
CA ARG A 17 -17.14 -6.03 1.66
C ARG A 17 -17.82 -7.20 2.35
N ASP A 18 -19.16 -7.19 2.37
CA ASP A 18 -19.99 -8.26 2.94
C ASP A 18 -19.64 -8.58 4.41
N GLY A 19 -19.28 -7.55 5.19
CA GLY A 19 -18.87 -7.70 6.59
C GLY A 19 -17.41 -8.12 6.77
N VAL A 20 -16.64 -8.34 5.71
CA VAL A 20 -15.22 -8.67 5.77
C VAL A 20 -14.38 -7.50 5.29
N TYR A 21 -13.40 -7.10 6.11
CA TYR A 21 -12.44 -6.07 5.72
C TYR A 21 -11.43 -6.59 4.69
N GLN A 22 -11.13 -5.73 3.74
CA GLN A 22 -10.15 -5.95 2.68
C GLN A 22 -9.15 -4.80 2.69
N TYR A 23 -7.88 -5.14 2.55
CA TYR A 23 -6.83 -4.19 2.27
C TYR A 23 -6.79 -3.94 0.76
N VAL A 24 -6.99 -2.68 0.36
CA VAL A 24 -7.01 -2.24 -1.03
C VAL A 24 -6.06 -1.08 -1.20
N ARG A 25 -4.95 -1.31 -1.90
CA ARG A 25 -3.93 -0.29 -2.14
C ARG A 25 -3.54 -0.25 -3.61
N ARG A 26 -3.37 0.95 -4.15
CA ARG A 26 -2.85 1.15 -5.50
C ARG A 26 -1.33 1.04 -5.49
N VAL A 27 -0.78 0.29 -6.43
CA VAL A 27 0.68 0.21 -6.62
C VAL A 27 1.14 1.53 -7.29
N PRO A 28 2.19 2.20 -6.76
CA PRO A 28 2.74 3.40 -7.38
C PRO A 28 3.24 3.09 -8.80
N THR A 29 3.02 3.99 -9.73
CA THR A 29 3.44 3.82 -11.14
C THR A 29 4.94 3.59 -11.28
N SER A 30 5.75 4.19 -10.40
CA SER A 30 7.22 4.04 -10.38
C SER A 30 7.70 2.62 -10.07
N VAL A 31 6.87 1.79 -9.44
CA VAL A 31 7.19 0.38 -9.15
C VAL A 31 6.21 -0.58 -9.81
N ALA A 32 5.24 -0.08 -10.57
CA ALA A 32 4.19 -0.89 -11.20
C ALA A 32 4.76 -1.87 -12.23
N ASP A 33 5.83 -1.51 -12.93
CA ASP A 33 6.50 -2.38 -13.89
C ASP A 33 7.32 -3.49 -13.21
N LYS A 34 7.62 -3.34 -11.92
CA LYS A 34 8.45 -4.27 -11.13
C LYS A 34 7.63 -5.15 -10.19
N ASP A 35 6.46 -4.68 -9.79
CA ASP A 35 5.56 -5.37 -8.88
C ASP A 35 4.44 -6.03 -9.67
N SER A 36 4.43 -7.36 -9.72
CA SER A 36 3.41 -8.17 -10.39
C SER A 36 2.01 -8.00 -9.81
N ARG A 37 1.87 -7.37 -8.64
CA ARG A 37 0.59 -7.06 -7.99
C ARG A 37 -0.03 -5.74 -8.50
N ALA A 38 0.64 -5.05 -9.42
CA ALA A 38 0.08 -3.89 -10.11
C ALA A 38 -1.17 -4.28 -10.93
N PRO A 39 -2.14 -3.36 -11.12
CA PRO A 39 -2.15 -1.97 -10.65
C PRO A 39 -2.75 -1.76 -9.25
N ILE A 40 -3.48 -2.74 -8.72
CA ILE A 40 -4.20 -2.64 -7.44
C ILE A 40 -4.05 -3.93 -6.64
N ILE A 41 -3.46 -3.80 -5.44
CA ILE A 41 -3.41 -4.86 -4.44
C ILE A 41 -4.78 -4.97 -3.78
N ARG A 42 -5.34 -6.19 -3.76
CA ARG A 42 -6.57 -6.52 -3.02
C ARG A 42 -6.33 -7.76 -2.18
N ILE A 43 -6.33 -7.60 -0.86
CA ILE A 43 -6.11 -8.69 0.08
C ILE A 43 -7.29 -8.74 1.05
N SER A 44 -7.94 -9.89 1.14
CA SER A 44 -8.97 -10.09 2.18
C SER A 44 -8.29 -10.26 3.53
N LEU A 45 -8.63 -9.40 4.50
CA LEU A 45 -8.11 -9.49 5.87
C LEU A 45 -8.81 -10.59 6.68
N LYS A 46 -9.87 -11.20 6.12
CA LYS A 46 -10.66 -12.29 6.71
C LYS A 46 -11.12 -11.98 8.13
N THR A 47 -11.45 -10.71 8.39
CA THR A 47 -11.90 -10.23 9.68
C THR A 47 -12.98 -9.19 9.50
N ASN A 48 -13.95 -9.19 10.41
CA ASN A 48 -15.04 -8.21 10.52
C ASN A 48 -14.79 -7.23 11.68
N ASP A 49 -13.70 -7.41 12.42
CA ASP A 49 -13.28 -6.55 13.53
C ASP A 49 -12.38 -5.43 13.00
N LEU A 50 -12.78 -4.18 13.26
CA LEU A 50 -12.07 -3.00 12.79
C LEU A 50 -10.66 -2.90 13.39
N ALA A 51 -10.49 -3.17 14.68
CA ALA A 51 -9.18 -3.07 15.34
C ALA A 51 -8.20 -4.11 14.77
N ARG A 52 -8.67 -5.35 14.57
CA ARG A 52 -7.86 -6.40 13.90
C ARG A 52 -7.56 -6.03 12.45
N ALA A 53 -8.52 -5.46 11.72
CA ALA A 53 -8.33 -5.03 10.35
C ALA A 53 -7.27 -3.92 10.25
N MET A 54 -7.29 -2.94 11.17
CA MET A 54 -6.30 -1.87 11.24
C MET A 54 -4.89 -2.41 11.51
N THR A 55 -4.72 -3.31 12.47
CA THR A 55 -3.41 -3.92 12.76
C THR A 55 -2.85 -4.64 11.54
N LYS A 56 -3.64 -5.50 10.90
CA LYS A 56 -3.21 -6.20 9.68
C LYS A 56 -2.90 -5.24 8.54
N ARG A 57 -3.72 -4.19 8.36
CA ARG A 57 -3.49 -3.17 7.34
C ARG A 57 -2.17 -2.43 7.57
N ASN A 58 -1.82 -2.10 8.81
CA ASN A 58 -0.55 -1.44 9.12
C ASN A 58 0.64 -2.36 8.82
N GLU A 59 0.51 -3.66 9.09
CA GLU A 59 1.52 -4.66 8.73
C GLU A 59 1.71 -4.74 7.21
N TYR A 60 0.62 -4.86 6.44
CA TYR A 60 0.68 -4.88 4.97
C TYR A 60 1.21 -3.57 4.39
N GLU A 61 0.79 -2.42 4.93
CA GLU A 61 1.29 -1.11 4.49
C GLU A 61 2.79 -0.99 4.70
N SER A 62 3.29 -1.34 5.90
CA SER A 62 4.71 -1.30 6.23
C SER A 62 5.53 -2.24 5.35
N ALA A 63 5.03 -3.47 5.11
CA ALA A 63 5.67 -4.44 4.23
C ALA A 63 5.71 -3.95 2.77
N ASP A 64 4.61 -3.40 2.25
CA ASP A 64 4.55 -2.84 0.91
C ASP A 64 5.45 -1.60 0.78
N ASP A 65 5.51 -0.75 1.80
CA ASP A 65 6.38 0.43 1.81
C ASP A 65 7.86 0.04 1.79
N ALA A 66 8.25 -0.94 2.61
CA ALA A 66 9.60 -1.48 2.61
C ALA A 66 9.95 -2.11 1.25
N LEU A 67 9.07 -2.94 0.70
CA LEU A 67 9.26 -3.55 -0.61
C LEU A 67 9.38 -2.51 -1.71
N TRP A 68 8.49 -1.52 -1.76
CA TRP A 68 8.54 -0.48 -2.77
C TRP A 68 9.72 0.47 -2.57
N ALA A 69 10.19 0.68 -1.35
CA ALA A 69 11.43 1.40 -1.09
C ALA A 69 12.63 0.64 -1.68
N MET A 70 12.68 -0.68 -1.48
CA MET A 70 13.70 -1.55 -2.07
C MET A 70 13.61 -1.59 -3.60
N LEU A 71 12.41 -1.70 -4.19
CA LEU A 71 12.22 -1.72 -5.64
C LEU A 71 12.62 -0.40 -6.31
N LYS A 72 12.36 0.72 -5.63
CA LYS A 72 12.84 2.05 -6.03
C LYS A 72 14.37 2.12 -5.93
N ALA A 73 14.93 1.81 -4.76
CA ALA A 73 16.38 1.84 -4.52
C ALA A 73 17.15 0.87 -5.45
N GLY A 74 16.58 -0.28 -5.81
CA GLY A 74 17.14 -1.19 -6.82
C GLY A 74 16.94 -0.70 -8.27
N ALA A 75 15.88 0.08 -8.55
CA ALA A 75 15.76 0.82 -9.82
C ALA A 75 16.83 1.90 -9.96
N ASP A 76 17.10 2.59 -8.86
CA ASP A 76 18.13 3.62 -8.77
C ASP A 76 19.52 2.99 -8.68
N GLY A 77 19.67 1.81 -8.08
CA GLY A 77 20.93 1.06 -7.98
C GLY A 77 21.43 0.51 -9.30
N ASP A 78 20.53 0.08 -10.20
CA ASP A 78 20.88 -0.24 -11.60
C ASP A 78 21.29 1.02 -12.37
N LYS A 79 20.66 2.17 -12.10
CA LYS A 79 21.07 3.46 -12.70
C LYS A 79 22.36 4.02 -12.11
N ALA A 80 22.68 3.72 -10.84
CA ALA A 80 23.86 4.22 -10.14
C ALA A 80 25.15 3.46 -10.49
N ARG A 81 25.06 2.34 -11.21
CA ARG A 81 26.21 1.58 -11.71
C ARG A 81 26.68 1.99 -13.11
N ALA A 82 26.04 2.99 -13.71
CA ALA A 82 26.30 3.45 -15.08
C ALA A 82 26.91 4.86 -15.17
N LEU A 83 27.61 5.33 -14.13
CA LEU A 83 28.44 6.55 -14.20
C LEU A 83 29.91 6.24 -13.93
#